data_AF-A0A7W3VJ36-F1
#
_entry.id   AF-A0A7W3VJ36-F1
#
_cell.length_a   1.000
_cell.length_b   1.000
_cell.length_c   1.000
_cell.angle_alpha   90.00
_cell.angle_beta   90.00
_cell.angle_gamma   90.00
#
_symmetry.space_group_name_H-M   'P 1'
#
loop_
_entity.id
_entity.type
_entity.pdbx_description
1 polymer ?
#
loop_
_entity_poly.entity_id
_entity_poly.type
_entity_poly.pdbx_seq_one_letter_code
_entity_poly.pdbx_strand_id
1 'polypeptide(L)'
;MYKTQLTVELTSKGVSYTLQSFSTKKGQIPFSEIINIDVVSLDYTTKFGGWGHRKNKNGEAFIFNDGSFLHVQTAKQQYYFSISDEQKRACKRSLEQYKQEKE
;
A
#
# COMPACT_ATOMS: atom_id res chain seq x y z
N MET A 1 9.35 -22.46 5.16
CA MET A 1 9.68 -21.08 4.73
C MET A 1 8.47 -20.20 5.00
N TYR A 2 8.50 -19.34 6.01
CA TYR A 2 7.39 -18.44 6.32
C TYR A 2 7.38 -17.30 5.30
N LYS A 3 6.51 -17.40 4.30
CA LYS A 3 6.26 -16.29 3.37
C LYS A 3 5.48 -15.23 4.14
N THR A 4 6.12 -14.11 4.46
CA THR A 4 5.37 -12.95 4.95
C THR A 4 4.52 -12.46 3.79
N GLN A 5 3.21 -12.59 3.92
CA GLN A 5 2.27 -12.15 2.90
C GLN A 5 1.67 -10.81 3.33
N LEU A 6 1.83 -9.80 2.47
CA LEU A 6 1.13 -8.53 2.58
C LEU A 6 -0.05 -8.59 1.61
N THR A 7 -1.25 -8.48 2.17
CA THR A 7 -2.48 -8.38 1.38
C THR A 7 -3.00 -6.97 1.49
N VAL A 8 -3.13 -6.28 0.36
CA VAL A 8 -3.71 -4.93 0.31
C VAL A 8 -4.94 -4.96 -0.56
N GLU A 9 -6.02 -4.42 -0.02
CA GLU A 9 -7.33 -4.41 -0.64
C GLU A 9 -7.95 -3.02 -0.51
N LEU A 10 -8.43 -2.49 -1.63
CA LEU A 10 -9.27 -1.30 -1.63
C LEU A 10 -10.71 -1.70 -1.34
N THR A 11 -11.25 -1.13 -0.28
CA THR A 11 -12.63 -1.32 0.15
C THR A 11 -13.37 0.00 0.00
N SER A 12 -14.71 -0.01 -0.02
CA SER A 12 -15.51 1.23 -0.09
C SER A 12 -15.24 2.22 1.06
N LYS A 13 -14.64 1.76 2.17
CA LYS A 13 -14.28 2.59 3.32
C LYS A 13 -12.86 3.17 3.23
N GLY A 14 -11.99 2.61 2.37
CA GLY A 14 -10.59 2.98 2.27
C GLY A 14 -9.67 1.80 1.95
N VAL A 15 -8.38 1.98 2.21
CA VAL A 15 -7.35 0.95 1.96
C VAL A 15 -7.19 0.09 3.20
N SER A 16 -7.51 -1.19 3.07
CA SER A 16 -7.25 -2.19 4.12
C SER A 16 -5.99 -2.97 3.76
N TYR A 17 -5.13 -3.20 4.74
CA TYR A 17 -3.94 -4.01 4.57
C TYR A 17 -3.80 -5.00 5.72
N THR A 18 -3.39 -6.22 5.38
CA THR A 18 -3.12 -7.28 6.34
C THR A 18 -1.70 -7.76 6.15
N LEU A 19 -0.90 -7.65 7.20
CA LEU A 19 0.43 -8.23 7.25
C LEU A 19 0.34 -9.58 7.98
N GLN A 20 0.48 -10.66 7.21
CA GLN A 20 0.53 -12.01 7.72
C GLN A 20 1.98 -12.40 8.01
N SER A 21 2.52 -11.84 9.10
CA SER A 21 3.67 -12.40 9.81
C SER A 21 3.15 -13.17 11.02
N PHE A 22 4.02 -13.74 11.88
CA PHE A 22 3.69 -14.53 13.10
C PHE A 22 2.50 -14.01 13.95
N SER A 23 2.06 -12.77 13.80
CA SER A 23 0.72 -12.29 14.19
C SER A 23 0.06 -11.50 13.06
N THR A 24 -1.23 -11.76 12.82
CA THR A 24 -2.04 -11.05 11.82
C THR A 24 -2.26 -9.59 12.25
N LYS A 25 -1.49 -8.67 11.67
CA LYS A 25 -1.72 -7.22 11.86
C LYS A 25 -2.60 -6.71 10.73
N LYS A 26 -3.82 -6.32 11.05
CA LYS A 26 -4.73 -5.61 10.14
C LYS A 26 -4.65 -4.11 10.40
N GLY A 27 -4.46 -3.35 9.34
CA GLY A 27 -4.56 -1.89 9.35
C GLY A 27 -5.58 -1.44 8.31
N GLN A 28 -6.24 -0.33 8.60
CA GLN A 28 -7.19 0.30 7.67
C GLN A 28 -6.92 1.79 7.63
N ILE A 29 -6.79 2.33 6.42
CA ILE A 29 -6.62 3.74 6.15
C ILE A 29 -7.92 4.23 5.50
N PRO A 30 -8.76 5.00 6.20
CA PRO A 30 -10.03 5.47 5.65
C PRO A 30 -9.80 6.46 4.50
N PHE A 31 -10.66 6.45 3.47
CA PHE A 31 -10.52 7.37 2.33
C PHE A 31 -10.55 8.84 2.74
N SER A 32 -11.23 9.19 3.82
CA SER A 32 -11.25 10.55 4.36
C SER A 32 -9.87 11.05 4.78
N GLU A 33 -8.96 10.15 5.20
CA GLU A 33 -7.58 10.51 5.55
C GLU A 33 -6.63 10.47 4.35
N ILE A 34 -7.05 9.87 3.22
CA ILE A 34 -6.23 9.72 2.02
C ILE A 34 -6.32 11.00 1.19
N ILE A 35 -5.20 11.71 1.13
CA ILE A 35 -5.02 12.89 0.27
C ILE A 35 -4.74 12.43 -1.16
N ASN A 36 -3.86 11.44 -1.31
CA ASN A 36 -3.53 10.91 -2.61
C ASN A 36 -3.26 9.40 -2.55
N ILE A 37 -3.60 8.70 -3.62
CA ILE A 37 -3.37 7.27 -3.74
C ILE A 37 -3.05 6.91 -5.18
N ASP A 38 -1.89 6.31 -5.38
CA ASP A 38 -1.39 5.96 -6.70
C ASP A 38 -0.62 4.64 -6.67
N VAL A 39 -0.59 3.96 -7.80
CA VAL A 39 0.29 2.81 -8.00
C VAL A 39 1.55 3.28 -8.69
N VAL A 40 2.69 3.14 -8.00
CA VAL A 40 4.00 3.59 -8.45
C VAL A 40 4.96 2.42 -8.53
N SER A 41 5.85 2.47 -9.51
CA SER A 41 7.01 1.59 -9.57
C SER A 41 8.21 2.36 -9.05
N LEU A 42 8.77 1.92 -7.93
CA LEU A 42 9.89 2.60 -7.28
C LEU A 42 10.94 1.59 -6.82
N ASP A 43 12.19 2.01 -6.94
CA ASP A 43 13.36 1.24 -6.54
C ASP A 43 13.52 1.32 -5.01
N TYR A 44 12.95 0.35 -4.31
CA TYR A 44 12.88 0.35 -2.84
C TYR A 44 14.21 -0.03 -2.18
N THR A 45 15.07 -0.76 -2.89
CA THR A 45 16.42 -1.12 -2.43
C THR A 45 17.23 0.16 -2.21
N THR A 46 17.17 1.09 -3.15
CA THR A 46 17.86 2.39 -3.04
C THR A 46 17.16 3.35 -2.07
N LYS A 47 15.81 3.36 -2.01
CA LYS A 47 15.07 4.30 -1.16
C LYS A 47 14.90 3.89 0.30
N PHE A 48 14.81 2.59 0.59
CA PHE A 48 14.47 2.07 1.92
C PHE A 48 15.50 1.09 2.47
N GLY A 49 16.55 0.74 1.70
CA GLY A 49 17.66 -0.09 2.17
C GLY A 49 17.33 -1.57 2.30
N GLY A 50 16.26 -2.05 1.66
CA GLY A 50 15.95 -3.47 1.52
C GLY A 50 14.54 -3.88 1.95
N TRP A 51 14.34 -5.20 2.03
CA TRP A 51 13.06 -5.84 2.29
C TRP A 51 12.59 -5.68 3.76
N GLY A 52 11.27 -5.76 3.96
CA GLY A 52 10.59 -5.75 5.25
C GLY A 52 9.65 -4.56 5.47
N HIS A 53 9.11 -4.47 6.69
CA HIS A 53 8.41 -3.28 7.16
C HIS A 53 9.44 -2.25 7.66
N ARG A 54 9.44 -1.08 7.05
CA ARG A 54 10.33 0.04 7.34
C ARG A 54 9.49 1.22 7.75
N LYS A 55 9.91 1.90 8.82
CA LYS A 55 9.32 3.16 9.25
C LYS A 55 10.40 4.22 9.21
N ASN A 56 10.16 5.28 8.46
CA ASN A 56 11.06 6.41 8.26
C ASN A 56 10.32 7.72 8.55
N LYS A 57 11.05 8.85 8.57
CA LYS A 57 10.46 10.16 8.88
C LYS A 57 9.31 10.56 7.95
N ASN A 58 9.28 9.99 6.74
CA ASN A 58 8.24 10.26 5.74
C ASN A 58 7.06 9.28 5.81
N GLY A 59 7.13 8.23 6.63
CA GLY A 59 6.03 7.29 6.86
C GLY A 59 6.45 5.82 6.94
N GLU A 60 5.61 4.92 6.43
CA GLU A 60 5.76 3.47 6.55
C GLU A 60 5.81 2.78 5.18
N ALA A 61 6.81 1.93 4.96
CA ALA A 61 6.96 1.14 3.75
C ALA A 61 6.96 -0.35 4.07
N PHE A 62 6.11 -1.10 3.38
CA PHE A 62 5.93 -2.54 3.50
C PHE A 62 6.44 -3.19 2.22
N ILE A 63 7.66 -3.69 2.24
CA ILE A 63 8.42 -4.14 1.07
C ILE A 63 8.63 -5.65 1.16
N PHE A 64 7.80 -6.41 0.46
CA PHE A 64 7.80 -7.87 0.45
C PHE A 64 7.90 -8.45 -0.95
N ASN A 65 7.55 -7.68 -1.99
CA ASN A 65 7.74 -8.04 -3.40
C ASN A 65 8.33 -6.88 -4.21
N ASP A 66 9.03 -7.22 -5.29
CA ASP A 66 9.55 -6.27 -6.29
C ASP A 66 8.46 -5.91 -7.32
N GLY A 67 8.61 -4.78 -8.01
CA GLY A 67 7.74 -4.38 -9.13
C GLY A 67 6.86 -3.16 -8.87
N SER A 68 5.70 -3.34 -8.24
CA SER A 68 4.70 -2.27 -8.07
C SER A 68 4.35 -2.04 -6.61
N PHE A 69 4.17 -0.76 -6.26
CA PHE A 69 3.84 -0.31 -4.92
C PHE A 69 2.58 0.54 -4.95
N LEU A 70 1.66 0.29 -4.02
CA LEU A 70 0.58 1.20 -3.70
C LEU A 70 1.14 2.29 -2.78
N HIS A 71 1.22 3.51 -3.30
CA HIS A 71 1.54 4.69 -2.53
C HIS A 71 0.24 5.32 -2.04
N VAL A 72 0.09 5.41 -0.71
CA VAL A 72 -1.05 6.03 -0.06
C VAL A 72 -0.54 7.19 0.78
N GLN A 73 -0.84 8.40 0.36
CA GLN A 73 -0.49 9.62 1.08
C GLN A 73 -1.66 10.07 1.95
N THR A 74 -1.41 10.15 3.26
CA THR A 74 -2.35 10.74 4.22
C THR A 74 -1.86 12.09 4.71
N ALA A 75 -2.70 12.83 5.44
CA ALA A 75 -2.30 14.09 6.08
C ALA A 75 -1.17 13.93 7.10
N LYS A 76 -1.02 12.74 7.68
CA LYS A 76 -0.06 12.47 8.76
C LYS A 76 1.23 11.83 8.25
N GLN A 77 1.13 10.92 7.30
CA GLN A 77 2.27 10.16 6.77
C GLN A 77 1.96 9.49 5.42
N GLN A 78 3.01 9.00 4.77
CA GLN A 78 2.89 8.21 3.54
C GLN A 78 3.05 6.73 3.82
N TYR A 79 2.26 5.91 3.13
CA TYR A 79 2.35 4.46 3.18
C TYR A 79 2.76 3.93 1.81
N TYR A 80 3.70 3.00 1.77
CA TYR A 80 4.11 2.30 0.57
C TYR A 80 3.87 0.82 0.78
N PHE A 81 2.97 0.21 0.00
CA PHE A 81 2.68 -1.21 0.09
C PHE A 81 3.12 -1.90 -1.18
N SER A 82 4.02 -2.88 -1.08
CA SER A 82 4.33 -3.74 -2.23
C SER A 82 3.10 -4.58 -2.58
N ILE A 83 2.69 -4.50 -3.84
CA ILE A 83 1.50 -5.17 -4.33
C ILE A 83 1.86 -6.09 -5.50
N SER A 84 1.18 -7.23 -5.58
CA SER A 84 1.28 -8.13 -6.72
C SER A 84 0.61 -7.54 -7.96
N ASP A 85 0.91 -8.08 -9.14
CA ASP A 85 0.33 -7.61 -10.41
C ASP A 85 -1.21 -7.71 -10.43
N GLU A 86 -1.77 -8.75 -9.79
CA GLU A 86 -3.20 -8.92 -9.61
C GLU A 86 -3.82 -7.81 -8.74
N GLN A 87 -3.21 -7.53 -7.58
CA GLN A 87 -3.63 -6.45 -6.68
C GLN A 87 -3.52 -5.08 -7.35
N LYS A 88 -2.49 -4.86 -8.17
CA LYS A 88 -2.34 -3.64 -8.97
C LYS A 88 -3.52 -3.39 -9.90
N ARG A 89 -4.00 -4.42 -10.60
CA ARG A 89 -5.17 -4.28 -11.49
C ARG A 89 -6.43 -3.97 -10.69
N ALA A 90 -6.64 -4.66 -9.57
CA ALA A 90 -7.75 -4.38 -8.67
C ALA A 90 -7.69 -2.94 -8.14
N CYS A 91 -6.51 -2.50 -7.68
CA CYS A 91 -6.31 -1.15 -7.17
C CYS A 91 -6.58 -0.09 -8.24
N LYS A 92 -6.01 -0.25 -9.45
CA LYS A 92 -6.24 0.70 -10.55
C LYS A 92 -7.71 0.85 -10.88
N ARG A 93 -8.45 -0.27 -10.97
CA ARG A 93 -9.88 -0.24 -11.27
C ARG A 93 -10.68 0.51 -10.21
N SER A 94 -10.42 0.25 -8.93
CA SER A 94 -11.08 0.96 -7.84
C SER A 94 -10.70 2.44 -7.77
N LEU A 95 -9.46 2.78 -8.12
CA LEU A 95 -8.99 4.16 -8.18
C LEU A 95 -9.61 4.95 -9.32
N GLU A 96 -9.78 4.34 -10.49
CA GLU A 96 -10.47 4.97 -11.62
C GLU A 96 -11.92 5.27 -11.27
N GLN A 97 -12.64 4.33 -10.64
CA GLN A 97 -14.00 4.57 -10.13
C GLN A 97 -14.04 5.74 -9.13
N TYR A 98 -13.11 5.78 -8.18
CA TYR A 98 -13.05 6.85 -7.18
C TYR A 98 -12.76 8.23 -7.80
N LYS A 99 -11.89 8.30 -8.82
CA LYS A 99 -11.61 9.56 -9.53
C LYS A 99 -12.84 10.04 -10.30
N GLN A 100 -13.60 9.12 -10.89
CA GLN A 100 -14.77 9.43 -11.70
C GLN A 100 -15.99 9.91 -10.88
N GLU A 101 -16.09 9.54 -9.59
CA GLU A 101 -17.13 10.05 -8.68
C GLU A 101 -16.80 11.44 -8.07
N LYS A 102 -15.58 11.95 -8.30
CA LYS A 102 -15.12 13.26 -7.79
C LYS A 102 -15.07 14.37 -8.84
N GLU A 103 -15.34 14.07 -10.11
CA GLU A 103 -15.61 15.05 -11.18
C GLU A 103 -17.11 15.35 -11.27
#